data_AF-A0A554L0X6-F1
#
_entry.id   AF-A0A554L0X6-F1
#
_cell.length_a   1.000
_cell.length_b   1.000
_cell.length_c   1.000
_cell.angle_alpha   90.00
_cell.angle_beta   90.00
_cell.angle_gamma   90.00
#
_symmetry.space_group_name_H-M   'P 1'
#
loop_
_entity.id
_entity.type
_entity.pdbx_description
1 polymer ?
#
loop_
_entity_poly.entity_id
_entity_poly.type
_entity_poly.pdbx_seq_one_letter_code
_entity_poly.pdbx_strand_id
1 'polypeptide(L)'
;MLVACKELTAGVVSFRMATTTISAVTPISGSDLVRWQLDLIHQLNTASLEHIGFAITVVLALGGIFYLMSLRPIEKELEKQSSSIVDARQALESQVTSSVTALRAEIGALSNEIREDTKLLIKKSEEDILAKSSATTALALSKEKGEMIEEIRAVDEKISKLTTASVSQQKDVASQGATQNRQQLTITDLEMRIRELETYMYSKEGRMGAILIPLRTIKETMGTPGEWRIPRCLETLKEEVFPGMKAETMAEVREVLDQLPAKFKDTVEEILLKMKKPKATDK
;
A
#
# COMPACT_ATOMS: atom_id res chain seq x y z
N MET A 1 -56.40 21.94 36.09
CA MET A 1 -55.93 20.57 35.76
C MET A 1 -54.46 20.51 36.15
N LEU A 2 -54.05 20.06 37.35
CA LEU A 2 -54.58 18.99 38.21
C LEU A 2 -54.65 17.63 37.50
N VAL A 3 -53.70 16.73 37.84
CA VAL A 3 -53.88 15.35 38.43
C VAL A 3 -54.89 14.42 37.73
N ALA A 4 -54.68 13.12 37.45
CA ALA A 4 -53.65 12.09 37.71
C ALA A 4 -53.68 11.03 36.55
N CYS A 5 -53.01 9.87 36.51
CA CYS A 5 -52.11 9.11 37.41
C CYS A 5 -50.73 8.89 36.73
N LYS A 6 -49.66 8.28 37.27
CA LYS A 6 -49.36 7.31 38.36
C LYS A 6 -49.37 5.80 38.00
N GLU A 7 -48.17 5.22 38.10
CA GLU A 7 -47.84 3.80 38.38
C GLU A 7 -48.23 2.71 37.37
N LEU A 8 -47.24 2.27 36.57
CA LEU A 8 -46.81 0.88 36.66
C LEU A 8 -45.29 0.80 36.88
N THR A 9 -44.92 0.13 37.96
CA THR A 9 -43.56 -0.04 38.48
C THR A 9 -42.89 -1.31 37.95
N ALA A 10 -41.60 -1.45 38.32
CA ALA A 10 -40.72 -2.63 38.21
C ALA A 10 -39.81 -2.71 36.97
N GLY A 11 -38.49 -2.66 37.21
CA GLY A 11 -37.47 -2.79 36.16
C GLY A 11 -36.09 -2.17 36.49
N VAL A 12 -35.98 -1.30 37.50
CA VAL A 12 -34.67 -0.76 37.93
C VAL A 12 -33.96 -1.79 38.80
N VAL A 13 -33.29 -2.75 38.15
CA VAL A 13 -32.30 -3.60 38.82
C VAL A 13 -31.05 -2.76 39.04
N SER A 14 -30.84 -2.39 40.31
CA SER A 14 -29.62 -1.72 40.77
C SER A 14 -28.42 -2.65 40.57
N PHE A 15 -27.66 -2.44 39.49
CA PHE A 15 -26.33 -3.01 39.37
C PHE A 15 -25.37 -2.09 40.11
N ARG A 16 -25.12 -2.43 41.39
CA ARG A 16 -24.03 -1.82 42.17
C ARG A 16 -22.75 -1.89 41.32
N MET A 17 -22.15 -0.73 41.03
CA MET A 17 -20.72 -0.71 40.72
C MET A 17 -19.98 -1.22 41.95
N ALA A 18 -19.62 -2.49 41.93
CA ALA A 18 -18.49 -2.97 42.71
C ALA A 18 -17.26 -2.27 42.09
N THR A 19 -16.80 -1.20 42.74
CA THR A 19 -15.45 -0.67 42.55
C THR A 19 -14.46 -1.70 43.08
N THR A 20 -14.30 -2.79 42.34
CA THR A 20 -13.18 -3.70 42.51
C THR A 20 -11.95 -2.89 42.13
N THR A 21 -11.21 -2.46 43.15
CA THR A 21 -9.87 -1.90 42.98
C THR A 21 -9.08 -2.85 42.09
N ILE A 22 -8.78 -2.40 40.87
CA ILE A 22 -7.83 -3.07 39.99
C ILE A 22 -6.48 -2.91 40.68
N SER A 23 -6.12 -3.89 41.51
CA SER A 23 -4.76 -4.03 42.01
C SER A 23 -3.82 -3.97 40.82
N ALA A 24 -2.79 -3.13 40.91
CA ALA A 24 -1.97 -2.74 39.79
C ALA A 24 -1.57 -3.95 38.94
N VAL A 25 -1.96 -3.94 37.66
CA VAL A 25 -1.45 -4.89 36.67
C VAL A 25 0.02 -4.55 36.48
N THR A 26 0.88 -5.18 37.25
CA THR A 26 2.33 -5.09 37.06
C THR A 26 2.64 -5.61 35.66
N PRO A 27 3.31 -4.83 34.79
CA PRO A 27 3.71 -5.32 33.49
C PRO A 27 4.67 -6.48 33.69
N ILE A 28 4.23 -7.69 33.37
CA ILE A 28 5.04 -8.90 33.45
C ILE A 28 6.19 -8.73 32.46
N SER A 29 7.41 -8.56 32.97
CA SER A 29 8.59 -8.45 32.13
C SER A 29 8.82 -9.78 31.40
N GLY A 30 9.44 -9.75 30.22
CA GLY A 30 9.88 -10.97 29.53
C GLY A 30 10.77 -11.86 30.42
N SER A 31 11.52 -11.27 31.36
CA SER A 31 12.28 -11.99 32.38
C SER A 31 11.42 -12.81 33.34
N ASP A 32 10.23 -12.31 33.66
CA ASP A 32 9.31 -12.93 34.62
C ASP A 32 8.52 -14.05 33.96
N LEU A 33 8.19 -13.90 32.67
CA LEU A 33 7.64 -14.97 31.84
C LEU A 33 8.62 -16.15 31.70
N VAL A 34 9.91 -15.87 31.46
CA VAL A 34 10.96 -16.90 31.39
C VAL A 34 11.19 -17.57 32.74
N ARG A 35 11.18 -16.81 33.85
CA ARG A 35 11.24 -17.39 35.21
C ARG A 35 10.03 -18.28 35.51
N TRP A 36 8.82 -17.83 35.17
CA TRP A 36 7.60 -18.62 35.31
C TRP A 36 7.66 -19.90 34.48
N GLN A 37 8.17 -19.86 33.24
CA GLN A 37 8.40 -21.04 32.42
C GLN A 37 9.42 -22.01 33.05
N LEU A 38 10.52 -21.51 33.62
CA LEU A 38 11.50 -22.36 34.30
C LEU A 38 10.91 -23.05 35.53
N ASP A 39 10.14 -22.32 36.32
CA ASP A 39 9.49 -22.82 37.55
C ASP A 39 8.41 -23.85 37.20
N LEU A 40 7.65 -23.61 36.11
CA LEU A 40 6.69 -24.56 35.54
C LEU A 40 7.38 -25.85 35.08
N ILE A 41 8.55 -25.76 34.44
CA ILE A 41 9.34 -26.93 34.01
C ILE A 41 9.82 -27.74 35.23
N HIS A 42 10.25 -27.08 36.32
CA HIS A 42 10.65 -27.77 37.54
C HIS A 42 9.46 -28.47 38.23
N GLN A 43 8.28 -27.83 38.27
CA GLN A 43 7.07 -28.45 38.80
C GLN A 43 6.56 -29.60 37.92
N LEU A 44 6.60 -29.45 36.59
CA LEU A 44 6.26 -30.51 35.63
C LEU A 44 7.16 -31.75 35.76
N ASN A 45 8.43 -31.59 36.15
CA ASN A 45 9.36 -32.70 36.35
C ASN A 45 9.15 -33.46 37.68
N THR A 46 8.23 -32.99 38.54
CA THR A 46 7.86 -33.63 39.83
C THR A 46 6.39 -34.03 39.92
N ALA A 47 5.55 -33.61 38.95
CA ALA A 47 4.14 -33.94 38.87
C ALA A 47 3.89 -35.30 38.19
N SER A 48 2.79 -35.98 38.55
CA SER A 48 2.39 -37.22 37.88
C SER A 48 1.89 -36.95 36.43
N LEU A 49 2.10 -37.93 35.56
CA LEU A 49 1.86 -37.84 34.11
C LEU A 49 0.45 -37.31 33.74
N GLU A 50 -0.54 -37.62 34.56
CA GLU A 50 -1.95 -37.21 34.40
C GLU A 50 -2.14 -35.69 34.51
N HIS A 51 -1.44 -35.04 35.45
CA HIS A 51 -1.51 -33.59 35.65
C HIS A 51 -0.85 -32.84 34.49
N ILE A 52 0.22 -33.41 33.91
CA ILE A 52 0.90 -32.89 32.73
C ILE A 52 -0.05 -32.92 31.51
N GLY A 53 -0.75 -34.05 31.31
CA GLY A 53 -1.75 -34.18 30.23
C GLY A 53 -2.90 -33.16 30.35
N PHE A 54 -3.42 -32.95 31.56
CA PHE A 54 -4.46 -31.95 31.79
C PHE A 54 -3.96 -30.52 31.53
N ALA A 55 -2.76 -30.17 32.01
CA ALA A 55 -2.16 -28.85 31.78
C ALA A 55 -1.94 -28.54 30.29
N ILE A 56 -1.41 -29.50 29.50
CA ILE A 56 -1.24 -29.35 28.05
C ILE A 56 -2.59 -29.14 27.36
N THR A 57 -3.62 -29.87 27.77
CA THR A 57 -4.97 -29.75 27.20
C THR A 57 -5.58 -28.38 27.48
N VAL A 58 -5.41 -27.85 28.69
CA VAL A 58 -5.85 -26.50 29.07
C VAL A 58 -5.10 -25.41 28.30
N VAL A 59 -3.78 -25.54 28.11
CA VAL A 59 -2.96 -24.60 27.33
C VAL A 59 -3.36 -24.61 25.85
N LEU A 60 -3.60 -25.78 25.25
CA LEU A 60 -4.09 -25.90 23.88
C LEU A 60 -5.49 -25.30 23.71
N ALA A 61 -6.40 -25.53 24.66
CA ALA A 61 -7.73 -24.93 24.64
C ALA A 61 -7.67 -23.40 24.75
N LEU A 62 -6.91 -22.86 25.70
CA LEU A 62 -6.74 -21.42 25.88
C LEU A 62 -6.04 -20.75 24.68
N GLY A 63 -5.01 -21.38 24.12
CA GLY A 63 -4.33 -20.91 22.91
C GLY A 63 -5.23 -20.91 21.67
N GLY A 64 -6.04 -21.96 21.50
CA GLY A 64 -7.04 -22.04 20.43
C GLY A 64 -8.15 -20.98 20.57
N ILE A 65 -8.64 -20.76 21.80
CA ILE A 65 -9.60 -19.69 22.10
C ILE A 65 -9.01 -18.31 21.82
N PHE A 66 -7.75 -18.06 22.20
CA PHE A 66 -7.05 -16.80 21.92
C PHE A 66 -6.88 -16.55 20.41
N TYR A 67 -6.48 -17.57 19.64
CA TYR A 67 -6.41 -17.46 18.18
C TYR A 67 -7.78 -17.11 17.57
N LEU A 68 -8.86 -17.79 18.00
CA LEU A 68 -10.22 -17.56 17.52
C LEU A 68 -10.81 -16.20 17.92
N MET A 69 -10.53 -15.72 19.14
CA MET A 69 -11.06 -14.47 19.70
C MET A 69 -10.27 -13.23 19.30
N SER A 70 -8.95 -13.35 19.10
CA SER A 70 -8.07 -12.19 18.94
C SER A 70 -7.42 -12.11 17.56
N LEU A 71 -6.85 -13.20 17.03
CA LEU A 71 -6.14 -13.17 15.75
C LEU A 71 -7.10 -13.28 14.55
N ARG A 72 -8.03 -14.24 14.57
CA ARG A 72 -9.00 -14.46 13.48
C ARG A 72 -9.88 -13.24 13.12
N PRO A 73 -10.39 -12.40 14.06
CA PRO A 73 -11.11 -11.19 13.67
C PRO A 73 -10.18 -10.12 13.09
N ILE A 74 -8.91 -10.04 13.51
CA ILE A 74 -7.92 -9.12 12.93
C ILE A 74 -7.58 -9.53 11.50
N GLU A 75 -7.34 -10.82 11.24
CA GLU A 75 -7.13 -11.37 9.89
C GLU A 75 -8.30 -11.03 8.96
N LYS A 76 -9.54 -11.24 9.42
CA LYS A 76 -10.75 -10.90 8.65
C LYS A 76 -10.92 -9.41 8.36
N GLU A 77 -10.64 -8.54 9.33
CA GLU A 77 -10.77 -7.10 9.11
C GLU A 77 -9.65 -6.58 8.18
N LEU A 78 -8.44 -7.17 8.24
CA LEU A 78 -7.34 -6.88 7.33
C LEU A 78 -7.66 -7.32 5.89
N GLU A 79 -8.22 -8.52 5.71
CA GLU A 79 -8.65 -9.05 4.41
C GLU A 79 -9.76 -8.19 3.78
N LYS A 80 -10.72 -7.74 4.60
CA LYS A 80 -11.80 -6.81 4.22
C LYS A 80 -11.32 -5.39 3.91
N GLN A 81 -10.28 -4.90 4.61
CA GLN A 81 -9.63 -3.64 4.26
C GLN A 81 -8.87 -3.76 2.93
N SER A 82 -8.18 -4.88 2.70
CA SER A 82 -7.51 -5.17 1.43
C SER A 82 -8.48 -5.17 0.24
N SER A 83 -9.62 -5.88 0.35
CA SER A 83 -10.63 -5.87 -0.72
C SER A 83 -11.21 -4.48 -0.97
N SER A 84 -11.53 -3.73 0.10
CA SER A 84 -12.05 -2.37 0.01
C SER A 84 -11.09 -1.40 -0.71
N ILE A 85 -9.78 -1.57 -0.55
CA ILE A 85 -8.76 -0.77 -1.25
C ILE A 85 -8.72 -1.12 -2.75
N VAL A 86 -8.85 -2.39 -3.11
CA VAL A 86 -8.93 -2.83 -4.51
C VAL A 86 -10.18 -2.28 -5.18
N ASP A 87 -11.34 -2.42 -4.54
CA ASP A 87 -12.62 -1.90 -5.03
C ASP A 87 -12.59 -0.37 -5.22
N ALA A 88 -12.04 0.35 -4.23
CA ALA A 88 -11.90 1.81 -4.30
C ALA A 88 -10.98 2.26 -5.43
N ARG A 89 -9.86 1.55 -5.66
CA ARG A 89 -8.95 1.84 -6.77
C ARG A 89 -9.62 1.60 -8.13
N GLN A 90 -10.35 0.49 -8.28
CA GLN A 90 -11.03 0.15 -9.52
C GLN A 90 -12.17 1.13 -9.83
N ALA A 91 -12.92 1.55 -8.80
CA ALA A 91 -13.91 2.62 -8.91
C ALA A 91 -13.27 3.95 -9.36
N LEU A 92 -12.13 4.34 -8.78
CA LEU A 92 -11.41 5.56 -9.13
C LEU A 92 -10.90 5.53 -10.60
N GLU A 93 -10.29 4.43 -11.03
CA GLU A 93 -9.85 4.25 -12.43
C GLU A 93 -11.04 4.35 -13.41
N SER A 94 -12.21 3.80 -13.06
CA SER A 94 -13.44 3.93 -13.86
C SER A 94 -13.98 5.37 -13.94
N GLN A 95 -13.86 6.13 -12.84
CA GLN A 95 -14.31 7.52 -12.77
C GLN A 95 -13.37 8.47 -13.53
N VAL A 96 -12.06 8.20 -13.51
CA VAL A 96 -11.08 8.94 -14.32
C VAL A 96 -11.28 8.65 -15.82
N THR A 97 -11.49 7.39 -16.21
CA THR A 97 -11.74 7.07 -17.63
C THR A 97 -13.04 7.67 -18.16
N SER A 98 -14.14 7.59 -17.40
CA SER A 98 -15.42 8.17 -17.80
C SER A 98 -15.37 9.70 -17.92
N SER A 99 -14.77 10.40 -16.96
CA SER A 99 -14.58 11.86 -17.03
C SER A 99 -13.68 12.30 -18.20
N VAL A 100 -12.60 11.56 -18.49
CA VAL A 100 -11.77 11.80 -19.68
C VAL A 100 -12.57 11.60 -20.99
N THR A 101 -13.42 10.57 -21.07
CA THR A 101 -14.28 10.39 -22.26
C THR A 101 -15.33 11.48 -22.41
N ALA A 102 -15.93 11.95 -21.32
CA ALA A 102 -16.90 13.05 -21.33
C ALA A 102 -16.27 14.36 -21.80
N LEU A 103 -15.13 14.76 -21.21
CA LEU A 103 -14.36 15.94 -21.64
C LEU A 103 -13.98 15.89 -23.12
N ARG A 104 -13.60 14.71 -23.63
CA ARG A 104 -13.22 14.53 -25.04
C ARG A 104 -14.42 14.67 -25.98
N ALA A 105 -15.61 14.22 -25.56
CA ALA A 105 -16.85 14.39 -26.31
C ALA A 105 -17.29 15.87 -26.32
N GLU A 106 -17.19 16.55 -25.17
CA GLU A 106 -17.55 17.96 -25.00
C GLU A 106 -16.64 18.90 -25.83
N ILE A 107 -15.32 18.66 -25.81
CA ILE A 107 -14.36 19.35 -26.69
C ILE A 107 -14.67 19.08 -28.17
N GLY A 108 -15.07 17.86 -28.52
CA GLY A 108 -15.48 17.49 -29.88
C GLY A 108 -16.75 18.20 -30.33
N ALA A 109 -17.74 18.36 -29.44
CA ALA A 109 -18.98 19.09 -29.70
C ALA A 109 -18.69 20.59 -29.92
N LEU A 110 -17.96 21.23 -29.00
CA LEU A 110 -17.52 22.63 -29.13
C LEU A 110 -16.73 22.88 -30.41
N SER A 111 -15.82 21.98 -30.77
CA SER A 111 -15.04 22.11 -32.02
C SER A 111 -15.90 21.99 -33.28
N ASN A 112 -17.02 21.28 -33.25
CA ASN A 112 -17.96 21.18 -34.37
C ASN A 112 -18.92 22.36 -34.42
N GLU A 113 -19.40 22.83 -33.26
CA GLU A 113 -20.25 24.02 -33.12
C GLU A 113 -19.52 25.27 -33.66
N ILE A 114 -18.29 25.53 -33.19
CA ILE A 114 -17.43 26.60 -33.70
C ILE A 114 -17.22 26.48 -35.22
N ARG A 115 -17.11 25.26 -35.76
CA ARG A 115 -16.89 25.02 -37.19
C ARG A 115 -18.13 25.33 -38.03
N GLU A 116 -19.33 24.97 -37.58
CA GLU A 116 -20.58 25.30 -38.27
C GLU A 116 -20.94 26.79 -38.12
N ASP A 117 -20.72 27.39 -36.95
CA ASP A 117 -20.88 28.84 -36.76
C ASP A 117 -19.93 29.64 -37.64
N THR A 118 -18.67 29.22 -37.77
CA THR A 118 -17.70 29.85 -38.68
C THR A 118 -18.15 29.73 -40.14
N LYS A 119 -18.68 28.57 -40.57
CA LYS A 119 -19.29 28.43 -41.91
C LYS A 119 -20.49 29.33 -42.10
N LEU A 120 -21.38 29.43 -41.11
CA LEU A 120 -22.57 30.29 -41.17
C LEU A 120 -22.19 31.76 -41.26
N LEU A 121 -21.20 32.20 -40.48
CA LEU A 121 -20.63 33.54 -40.55
C LEU A 121 -20.00 33.82 -41.92
N ILE A 122 -19.19 32.91 -42.46
CA ILE A 122 -18.62 33.05 -43.81
C ILE A 122 -19.73 33.17 -44.84
N LYS A 123 -20.69 32.23 -44.86
CA LYS A 123 -21.75 32.20 -45.87
C LYS A 123 -22.68 33.42 -45.78
N LYS A 124 -23.02 33.84 -44.56
CA LYS A 124 -23.75 35.09 -44.32
C LYS A 124 -22.94 36.29 -44.78
N SER A 125 -21.63 36.32 -44.55
CA SER A 125 -20.76 37.40 -45.05
C SER A 125 -20.69 37.45 -46.58
N GLU A 126 -20.66 36.30 -47.25
CA GLU A 126 -20.69 36.23 -48.73
C GLU A 126 -22.04 36.71 -49.29
N GLU A 127 -23.16 36.26 -48.71
CA GLU A 127 -24.51 36.73 -49.07
C GLU A 127 -24.68 38.23 -48.80
N ASP A 128 -24.16 38.74 -47.68
CA ASP A 128 -24.25 40.15 -47.32
C ASP A 128 -23.31 41.02 -48.18
N ILE A 129 -22.13 40.53 -48.58
CA ILE A 129 -21.24 41.20 -49.55
C ILE A 129 -21.89 41.29 -50.93
N LEU A 130 -22.58 40.22 -51.38
CA LEU A 130 -23.35 40.23 -52.63
C LEU A 130 -24.56 41.18 -52.56
N ALA A 131 -25.29 41.20 -51.44
CA ALA A 131 -26.44 42.09 -51.25
C ALA A 131 -26.04 43.57 -51.07
N LYS A 132 -24.88 43.84 -50.46
CA LYS A 132 -24.37 45.19 -50.14
C LYS A 132 -23.70 45.89 -51.33
N SER A 133 -23.79 45.40 -52.57
CA SER A 133 -23.11 45.98 -53.74
C SER A 133 -23.70 47.31 -54.29
N SER A 134 -24.42 48.08 -53.47
CA SER A 134 -25.05 49.37 -53.83
C SER A 134 -24.64 50.53 -52.90
N ALA A 135 -23.36 50.93 -52.99
CA ALA A 135 -22.78 52.23 -52.61
C ALA A 135 -22.84 52.75 -51.15
N THR A 136 -23.89 52.51 -50.35
CA THR A 136 -24.01 53.04 -48.97
C THR A 136 -23.29 52.21 -47.91
N THR A 137 -22.72 51.07 -48.30
CA THR A 137 -22.38 49.96 -47.42
C THR A 137 -20.92 49.91 -46.99
N ALA A 138 -20.02 50.55 -47.76
CA ALA A 138 -18.59 50.58 -47.47
C ALA A 138 -18.25 51.19 -46.09
N LEU A 139 -19.05 52.18 -45.64
CA LEU A 139 -18.82 52.88 -44.37
C LEU A 139 -19.36 52.09 -43.17
N ALA A 140 -20.44 51.32 -43.37
CA ALA A 140 -20.94 50.36 -42.37
C ALA A 140 -19.99 49.16 -42.23
N LEU A 141 -19.57 48.56 -43.35
CA LEU A 141 -18.56 47.49 -43.39
C LEU A 141 -17.23 47.94 -42.77
N SER A 142 -16.80 49.19 -42.96
CA SER A 142 -15.60 49.72 -42.30
C SER A 142 -15.71 49.74 -40.77
N LYS A 143 -16.91 49.93 -40.22
CA LYS A 143 -17.13 50.01 -38.78
C LYS A 143 -17.30 48.63 -38.15
N GLU A 144 -18.14 47.80 -38.77
CA GLU A 144 -18.38 46.40 -38.41
C GLU A 144 -17.08 45.56 -38.49
N LYS A 145 -16.26 45.80 -39.53
CA LYS A 145 -14.91 45.19 -39.64
C LYS A 145 -13.92 45.72 -38.59
N GLY A 146 -14.07 46.97 -38.14
CA GLY A 146 -13.28 47.53 -37.05
C GLY A 146 -13.61 46.89 -35.70
N GLU A 147 -14.89 46.73 -35.39
CA GLU A 147 -15.39 46.04 -34.20
C GLU A 147 -14.95 44.56 -34.21
N MET A 148 -15.07 43.87 -35.35
CA MET A 148 -14.62 42.48 -35.52
C MET A 148 -13.09 42.32 -35.40
N ILE A 149 -12.29 43.32 -35.83
CA ILE A 149 -10.82 43.31 -35.63
C ILE A 149 -10.46 43.44 -34.14
N GLU A 150 -11.17 44.27 -33.37
CA GLU A 150 -10.95 44.37 -31.92
C GLU A 150 -11.44 43.12 -31.16
N GLU A 151 -12.50 42.46 -31.60
CA GLU A 151 -12.89 41.14 -31.06
C GLU A 151 -11.83 40.07 -31.35
N ILE A 152 -11.31 39.99 -32.58
CA ILE A 152 -10.20 39.10 -32.95
C ILE A 152 -8.97 39.39 -32.07
N ARG A 153 -8.64 40.67 -31.87
CA ARG A 153 -7.53 41.10 -31.01
C ARG A 153 -7.72 40.69 -29.54
N ALA A 154 -8.94 40.81 -29.01
CA ALA A 154 -9.29 40.38 -27.67
C ALA A 154 -9.25 38.84 -27.51
N VAL A 155 -9.56 38.10 -28.58
CA VAL A 155 -9.39 36.64 -28.64
C VAL A 155 -7.91 36.25 -28.68
N ASP A 156 -7.08 36.90 -29.51
CA ASP A 156 -5.64 36.69 -29.55
C ASP A 156 -4.97 36.97 -28.18
N GLU A 157 -5.39 38.03 -27.48
CA GLU A 157 -4.86 38.33 -26.15
C GLU A 157 -5.26 37.26 -25.12
N LYS A 158 -6.47 36.70 -25.21
CA LYS A 158 -6.91 35.55 -24.39
C LYS A 158 -6.12 34.28 -24.74
N ILE A 159 -5.87 34.00 -26.02
CA ILE A 159 -5.08 32.85 -26.47
C ILE A 159 -3.64 32.96 -25.98
N SER A 160 -3.03 34.15 -26.03
CA SER A 160 -1.69 34.41 -25.51
C SER A 160 -1.60 34.19 -23.98
N LYS A 161 -2.60 34.67 -23.23
CA LYS A 161 -2.71 34.43 -21.77
C LYS A 161 -2.91 32.95 -21.43
N LEU A 162 -3.72 32.22 -22.20
CA LEU A 162 -3.92 30.78 -22.03
C LEU A 162 -2.66 29.98 -22.39
N THR A 163 -1.95 30.36 -23.44
CA THR A 163 -0.71 29.69 -23.88
C THR A 163 0.40 29.85 -22.85
N THR A 164 0.58 31.07 -22.31
CA THR A 164 1.56 31.33 -21.24
C THR A 164 1.22 30.60 -19.94
N ALA A 165 -0.07 30.54 -19.56
CA ALA A 165 -0.52 29.74 -18.41
C ALA A 165 -0.28 28.24 -18.62
N SER A 166 -0.56 27.70 -19.81
CA SER A 166 -0.35 26.29 -20.16
C SER A 166 1.14 25.89 -20.09
N VAL A 167 2.04 26.74 -20.61
CA VAL A 167 3.50 26.51 -20.52
C VAL A 167 3.98 26.54 -19.07
N SER A 168 3.43 27.41 -18.22
CA SER A 168 3.73 27.41 -16.78
C SER A 168 3.28 26.12 -16.11
N GLN A 169 2.03 25.71 -16.31
CA GLN A 169 1.50 24.45 -15.75
C GLN A 169 2.30 23.23 -16.21
N GLN A 170 2.73 23.19 -17.47
CA GLN A 170 3.55 22.09 -18.00
C GLN A 170 4.93 22.02 -17.32
N LYS A 171 5.53 23.18 -16.99
CA LYS A 171 6.77 23.26 -16.19
C LYS A 171 6.54 22.78 -14.75
N ASP A 172 5.42 23.15 -14.14
CA ASP A 172 5.06 22.73 -12.78
C ASP A 172 4.87 21.20 -12.73
N VAL A 173 4.14 20.61 -13.68
CA VAL A 173 3.97 19.15 -13.83
C VAL A 173 5.32 18.44 -14.00
N ALA A 174 6.23 18.98 -14.83
CA ALA A 174 7.58 18.41 -14.97
C ALA A 174 8.37 18.45 -13.65
N SER A 175 8.26 19.53 -12.87
CA SER A 175 8.90 19.66 -11.56
C SER A 175 8.32 18.71 -10.51
N GLN A 176 7.00 18.47 -10.55
CA GLN A 176 6.33 17.48 -9.72
C GLN A 176 6.77 16.05 -10.07
N GLY A 177 6.85 15.70 -11.36
CA GLY A 177 7.37 14.40 -11.80
C GLY A 177 8.81 14.14 -11.34
N ALA A 178 9.69 15.15 -11.40
CA ALA A 178 11.05 15.04 -10.85
C ALA A 178 11.05 14.82 -9.32
N THR A 179 10.15 15.50 -8.60
CA THR A 179 10.00 15.36 -7.14
C THR A 179 9.45 13.97 -6.76
N GLN A 180 8.45 13.49 -7.48
CA GLN A 180 7.84 12.18 -7.30
C GLN A 180 8.84 11.05 -7.55
N ASN A 181 9.65 11.13 -8.61
CA ASN A 181 10.73 10.16 -8.86
C ASN A 181 11.75 10.13 -7.72
N ARG A 182 12.10 11.29 -7.14
CA ARG A 182 13.00 11.37 -5.98
C ARG A 182 12.37 10.77 -4.71
N GLN A 183 11.08 10.99 -4.49
CA GLN A 183 10.33 10.37 -3.40
C GLN A 183 10.27 8.85 -3.56
N GLN A 184 9.98 8.34 -4.77
CA GLN A 184 9.93 6.90 -5.06
C GLN A 184 11.27 6.22 -4.73
N LEU A 185 12.40 6.80 -5.17
CA LEU A 185 13.74 6.30 -4.83
C LEU A 185 14.00 6.30 -3.31
N THR A 186 13.49 7.30 -2.59
CA THR A 186 13.64 7.40 -1.13
C THR A 186 12.81 6.36 -0.40
N ILE A 187 11.58 6.09 -0.87
CA ILE A 187 10.70 5.04 -0.33
C ILE A 187 11.36 3.67 -0.51
N THR A 188 11.88 3.37 -1.71
CA THR A 188 12.55 2.09 -1.98
C THR A 188 13.83 1.89 -1.14
N ASP A 189 14.59 2.95 -0.81
CA ASP A 189 15.72 2.84 0.15
C ASP A 189 15.24 2.54 1.57
N LEU A 190 14.16 3.19 2.02
CA LEU A 190 13.58 2.99 3.35
C LEU A 190 12.99 1.58 3.51
N GLU A 191 12.24 1.09 2.52
CA GLU A 191 11.71 -0.28 2.49
C GLU A 191 12.83 -1.32 2.61
N MET A 192 13.95 -1.12 1.91
CA MET A 192 15.08 -2.03 2.00
C MET A 192 15.82 -1.94 3.34
N ARG A 193 15.94 -0.75 3.94
CA ARG A 193 16.48 -0.59 5.31
C ARG A 193 15.61 -1.25 6.36
N ILE A 194 14.29 -1.21 6.21
CA ILE A 194 13.36 -1.92 7.11
C ILE A 194 13.63 -3.43 7.05
N ARG A 195 13.74 -4.02 5.86
CA ARG A 195 14.07 -5.45 5.71
C ARG A 195 15.42 -5.85 6.30
N GLU A 196 16.44 -4.99 6.20
CA GLU A 196 17.73 -5.21 6.86
C GLU A 196 17.59 -5.23 8.40
N LEU A 197 16.80 -4.32 8.96
CA LEU A 197 16.52 -4.26 10.40
C LEU A 197 15.67 -5.45 10.88
N GLU A 198 14.66 -5.86 10.11
CA GLU A 198 13.86 -7.06 10.40
C GLU A 198 14.75 -8.32 10.39
N THR A 199 15.60 -8.46 9.38
CA THR A 199 16.56 -9.58 9.29
C THR A 199 17.46 -9.63 10.53
N TYR A 200 18.01 -8.48 10.94
CA TYR A 200 18.83 -8.37 12.15
C TYR A 200 18.05 -8.68 13.43
N MET A 201 16.81 -8.19 13.56
CA MET A 201 15.94 -8.51 14.70
C MET A 201 15.69 -10.02 14.80
N TYR A 202 15.26 -10.65 13.71
CA TYR A 202 14.98 -12.09 13.72
C TYR A 202 16.23 -12.94 13.94
N SER A 203 17.40 -12.52 13.44
CA SER A 203 18.70 -13.14 13.73
C SER A 203 18.99 -13.11 15.24
N LYS A 204 18.86 -11.93 15.88
CA LYS A 204 19.06 -11.79 17.34
C LYS A 204 18.06 -12.58 18.18
N GLU A 205 16.85 -12.81 17.67
CA GLU A 205 15.82 -13.61 18.32
C GLU A 205 15.91 -15.13 18.00
N GLY A 206 16.84 -15.56 17.14
CA GLY A 206 16.95 -16.96 16.69
C GLY A 206 15.74 -17.45 15.91
N ARG A 207 15.04 -16.54 15.21
CA ARG A 207 13.76 -16.80 14.52
C ARG A 207 13.93 -16.94 13.02
N MET A 208 13.05 -17.74 12.41
CA MET A 208 13.07 -18.05 10.97
C MET A 208 13.01 -16.83 10.02
N GLY A 209 12.60 -15.65 10.49
CA GLY A 209 12.66 -14.42 9.69
C GLY A 209 14.09 -14.04 9.26
N ALA A 210 15.11 -14.48 10.00
CA ALA A 210 16.53 -14.33 9.65
C ALA A 210 16.91 -15.06 8.35
N ILE A 211 16.10 -16.05 7.95
CA ILE A 211 16.30 -16.86 6.74
C ILE A 211 15.28 -16.45 5.66
N LEU A 212 13.99 -16.31 6.03
CA LEU A 212 12.93 -15.98 5.07
C LEU A 212 13.08 -14.59 4.43
N ILE A 213 13.56 -13.58 5.17
CA ILE A 213 13.67 -12.22 4.64
C ILE A 213 14.84 -12.09 3.65
N PRO A 214 16.04 -12.65 3.90
CA PRO A 214 17.07 -12.78 2.89
C PRO A 214 16.62 -13.55 1.64
N LEU A 215 15.92 -14.69 1.79
CA LEU A 215 15.41 -15.46 0.64
C LEU A 215 14.42 -14.64 -0.21
N ARG A 216 13.44 -14.00 0.42
CA ARG A 216 12.49 -13.12 -0.26
C ARG A 216 13.21 -11.97 -0.97
N THR A 217 14.19 -11.35 -0.31
CA THR A 217 14.98 -10.26 -0.87
C THR A 217 15.81 -10.72 -2.07
N ILE A 218 16.39 -11.93 -2.03
CA ILE A 218 17.08 -12.53 -3.19
C ILE A 218 16.07 -12.75 -4.34
N LYS A 219 14.92 -13.36 -4.07
CA LYS A 219 13.89 -13.65 -5.08
C LYS A 219 13.33 -12.40 -5.76
N GLU A 220 13.17 -11.30 -5.00
CA GLU A 220 12.70 -10.02 -5.54
C GLU A 220 13.78 -9.18 -6.23
N THR A 221 15.07 -9.36 -5.88
CA THR A 221 16.17 -8.55 -6.46
C THR A 221 16.87 -9.23 -7.65
N MET A 222 16.65 -10.52 -7.88
CA MET A 222 17.21 -11.27 -9.01
C MET A 222 16.76 -10.67 -10.36
N GLY A 223 17.70 -10.42 -11.28
CA GLY A 223 17.42 -9.78 -12.57
C GLY A 223 17.12 -8.28 -12.51
N THR A 224 17.22 -7.65 -11.34
CA THR A 224 16.96 -6.20 -11.15
C THR A 224 18.26 -5.42 -10.89
N PRO A 225 18.24 -4.07 -10.95
CA PRO A 225 19.36 -3.24 -10.48
C PRO A 225 19.74 -3.45 -9.00
N GLY A 226 18.92 -4.15 -8.21
CA GLY A 226 19.18 -4.51 -6.81
C GLY A 226 20.11 -5.71 -6.59
N GLU A 227 20.53 -6.42 -7.64
CA GLU A 227 21.34 -7.65 -7.52
C GLU A 227 22.63 -7.52 -6.67
N TRP A 228 23.19 -6.32 -6.54
CA TRP A 228 24.37 -6.05 -5.70
C TRP A 228 24.15 -6.38 -4.20
N ARG A 229 22.89 -6.54 -3.77
CA ARG A 229 22.51 -6.92 -2.40
C ARG A 229 22.56 -8.43 -2.15
N ILE A 230 22.45 -9.25 -3.20
CA ILE A 230 22.44 -10.71 -3.11
C ILE A 230 23.63 -11.29 -2.31
N PRO A 231 24.90 -10.84 -2.51
CA PRO A 231 26.03 -11.27 -1.67
C PRO A 231 25.79 -11.15 -0.17
N ARG A 232 25.22 -10.03 0.29
CA ARG A 232 25.00 -9.78 1.72
C ARG A 232 23.88 -10.67 2.28
N CYS A 233 22.81 -10.88 1.50
CA CYS A 233 21.76 -11.83 1.86
C CYS A 233 22.29 -13.28 1.90
N LEU A 234 23.20 -13.64 1.01
CA LEU A 234 23.86 -14.96 1.00
C LEU A 234 24.79 -15.16 2.21
N GLU A 235 25.58 -14.16 2.61
CA GLU A 235 26.37 -14.25 3.84
C GLU A 235 25.48 -14.40 5.09
N THR A 236 24.36 -13.66 5.19
CA THR A 236 23.39 -13.88 6.28
C THR A 236 22.80 -15.30 6.25
N LEU A 237 22.42 -15.82 5.08
CA LEU A 237 21.96 -17.21 4.95
C LEU A 237 23.06 -18.23 5.32
N LYS A 238 24.31 -17.95 4.96
CA LYS A 238 25.46 -18.78 5.32
C LYS A 238 25.73 -18.78 6.82
N GLU A 239 25.44 -17.71 7.55
CA GLU A 239 25.49 -17.69 9.01
C GLU A 239 24.31 -18.44 9.63
N GLU A 240 23.08 -18.09 9.25
CA GLU A 240 21.82 -18.49 9.88
C GLU A 240 21.30 -19.90 9.49
N VAL A 241 21.68 -20.45 8.33
CA VAL A 241 21.24 -21.79 7.91
C VAL A 241 21.97 -22.88 8.71
N PHE A 242 21.18 -23.75 9.36
CA PHE A 242 21.67 -24.84 10.20
C PHE A 242 21.06 -26.20 9.83
N PRO A 243 21.77 -27.32 10.05
CA PRO A 243 21.22 -28.65 9.81
C PRO A 243 20.14 -29.00 10.83
N GLY A 244 18.99 -29.47 10.32
CA GLY A 244 17.79 -29.76 11.13
C GLY A 244 16.70 -28.67 11.06
N MET A 245 16.83 -27.68 10.17
CA MET A 245 15.71 -26.83 9.76
C MET A 245 14.53 -27.66 9.21
N LYS A 246 13.32 -27.07 9.24
CA LYS A 246 12.12 -27.67 8.62
C LYS A 246 12.38 -28.01 7.15
N ALA A 247 11.90 -29.17 6.71
CA ALA A 247 12.12 -29.66 5.34
C ALA A 247 11.57 -28.70 4.27
N GLU A 248 10.42 -28.08 4.52
CA GLU A 248 9.80 -27.05 3.67
C GLU A 248 10.74 -25.85 3.47
N THR A 249 11.26 -25.29 4.56
CA THR A 249 12.22 -24.16 4.52
C THR A 249 13.53 -24.56 3.84
N MET A 250 14.00 -25.79 4.04
CA MET A 250 15.19 -26.28 3.31
C MET A 250 14.93 -26.49 1.81
N ALA A 251 13.70 -26.83 1.40
CA ALA A 251 13.33 -26.90 -0.01
C ALA A 251 13.26 -25.48 -0.63
N GLU A 252 12.64 -24.53 0.06
CA GLU A 252 12.56 -23.12 -0.38
C GLU A 252 13.95 -22.46 -0.49
N VAL A 253 14.84 -22.70 0.49
CA VAL A 253 16.25 -22.28 0.40
C VAL A 253 16.90 -22.82 -0.88
N ARG A 254 16.76 -24.12 -1.16
CA ARG A 254 17.36 -24.73 -2.36
C ARG A 254 16.79 -24.18 -3.65
N GLU A 255 15.47 -24.07 -3.76
CA GLU A 255 14.79 -23.53 -4.93
C GLU A 255 15.30 -22.13 -5.31
N VAL A 256 15.45 -21.24 -4.32
CA VAL A 256 15.94 -19.87 -4.54
C VAL A 256 17.43 -19.85 -4.86
N LEU A 257 18.25 -20.70 -4.23
CA LEU A 257 19.69 -20.77 -4.50
C LEU A 257 20.01 -21.40 -5.86
N ASP A 258 19.24 -22.40 -6.31
CA ASP A 258 19.41 -23.06 -7.62
C ASP A 258 19.06 -22.13 -8.80
N GLN A 259 18.26 -21.08 -8.55
CA GLN A 259 17.92 -20.05 -9.55
C GLN A 259 19.00 -18.96 -9.67
N LEU A 260 20.00 -18.91 -8.78
CA LEU A 260 20.97 -17.82 -8.77
C LEU A 260 21.96 -17.88 -9.95
N PRO A 261 22.36 -16.71 -10.51
CA PRO A 261 23.41 -16.65 -11.52
C PRO A 261 24.73 -17.24 -11.02
N ALA A 262 25.47 -17.90 -11.92
CA ALA A 262 26.71 -18.64 -11.61
C ALA A 262 27.81 -17.83 -10.89
N LYS A 263 27.75 -16.49 -10.91
CA LYS A 263 28.63 -15.59 -10.16
C LYS A 263 28.53 -15.71 -8.62
N PHE A 264 27.50 -16.39 -8.10
CA PHE A 264 27.30 -16.64 -6.67
C PHE A 264 27.51 -18.10 -6.27
N LYS A 265 27.96 -18.95 -7.20
CA LYS A 265 27.98 -20.41 -7.05
C LYS A 265 28.79 -20.88 -5.82
N ASP A 266 29.92 -20.26 -5.54
CA ASP A 266 30.79 -20.66 -4.43
C ASP A 266 30.09 -20.49 -3.07
N THR A 267 29.45 -19.35 -2.83
CA THR A 267 28.68 -19.09 -1.60
C THR A 267 27.43 -19.98 -1.52
N VAL A 268 26.79 -20.26 -2.66
CA VAL A 268 25.66 -21.22 -2.74
C VAL A 268 26.11 -22.62 -2.30
N GLU A 269 27.23 -23.12 -2.83
CA GLU A 269 27.76 -24.44 -2.47
C GLU A 269 28.13 -24.54 -0.98
N GLU A 270 28.68 -23.47 -0.38
CA GLU A 270 28.95 -23.41 1.07
C GLU A 270 27.67 -23.54 1.92
N ILE A 271 26.60 -22.82 1.56
CA ILE A 271 25.29 -22.90 2.25
C ILE A 271 24.72 -24.32 2.13
N LEU A 272 24.69 -24.87 0.90
CA LEU A 272 24.20 -26.22 0.63
C LEU A 272 25.02 -27.31 1.34
N LEU A 273 26.32 -27.12 1.54
CA LEU A 273 27.17 -28.00 2.33
C LEU A 273 26.80 -27.93 3.82
N LYS A 274 26.56 -26.72 4.35
CA LYS A 274 26.13 -26.49 5.74
C LYS A 274 24.80 -27.20 6.05
N MET A 275 23.85 -27.17 5.12
CA MET A 275 22.57 -27.90 5.22
C MET A 275 22.71 -29.43 5.26
N LYS A 276 23.78 -30.00 4.68
CA LYS A 276 24.00 -31.45 4.57
C LYS A 276 24.78 -32.05 5.73
N LYS A 277 25.59 -31.26 6.45
CA LYS A 277 26.36 -31.78 7.59
C LYS A 277 25.40 -32.17 8.72
N PRO A 278 25.44 -33.40 9.27
CA PRO A 278 24.63 -33.72 10.45
C PRO A 278 24.98 -32.76 11.59
N LYS A 279 23.99 -32.34 12.37
CA LYS A 279 24.19 -31.46 13.53
C LYS A 279 25.21 -32.14 14.46
N ALA A 280 26.39 -31.52 14.61
CA ALA A 280 27.35 -31.98 15.59
C ALA A 280 26.67 -31.89 16.95
N THR A 281 26.45 -33.03 17.59
CA THR A 281 25.99 -33.08 18.97
C THR A 281 27.15 -32.60 19.84
N ASP A 282 27.06 -31.36 20.31
CA ASP A 282 27.89 -30.89 21.41
C ASP A 282 27.74 -31.87 22.58
N LYS A 283 28.88 -32.27 23.15
CA LYS A 283 29.00 -33.14 24.31
C LYS A 283 29.25 -32.32 25.57
#